data_AF-A0A7V8BIZ2-F1
#
_entry.id   AF-A0A7V8BIZ2-F1
#
_cell.length_a   1.000
_cell.length_b   1.000
_cell.length_c   1.000
_cell.angle_alpha   90.00
_cell.angle_beta   90.00
_cell.angle_gamma   90.00
#
_symmetry.space_group_name_H-M   'P 1'
#
loop_
_entity.id
_entity.type
_entity.pdbx_description
1 polymer ?
#
loop_
_entity_poly.entity_id
_entity_poly.type
_entity_poly.pdbx_seq_one_letter_code
_entity_poly.pdbx_strand_id
1 'polypeptide(L)'
;MRSIKRAARLSLIASALALGLSTGAGAAQFSGSYFFGDSLTDSGAYGARFTTNPGFVWAQYLAAYFGTSANPFTQGGSNYAMGGARVMRQDTYSPQALPIATQITTYLGSQSVDPNALYYVAGGPNDIFYQVGLLGAGLITPAQMQANIGTAATDLLAQIGRLHAAGARYIMVANIPDIGATPLQAAQPTAPFGAVTQLFNGTLSAGLNQLGFDVISLDLYNLVREVVANPAAYGFVNATIPVCTTESSLTCTPATLRDPNGGTTWVFADGVHPTTGMHRVAGDYAVSVIEAPEKAGLLAEAPLQAMAAQKRGVANRMKAGGGDTRTSGLSVYGSYDYSAGDIDRGPRTGGADNTANSVLVGGDFKLSANAVAGLAFGFSGNKVGFANNGGGFKLEETMLTGYGVVNLGAAYVGGALSYGDLDFKNVHRNITLGAGVRTETGTSSGSHRAADLFGGYWMGGESFKHGPALGLAHQKVRVKGYTENGANSTTMQFGQQDRESFVGSVSYVLMGQFNAGGTSLRPFAKLAYEHEFDDDERVVRANLVTMGGSFGMPVYRPDANTGRLDLGVSATFGKGVTAFAGYSATLNSGAGRNQSLTLGVQIPL
;
A
#
# COMPACT_ATOMS: atom_id res chain seq x y z
N MET A 1 51.01 -5.63 20.57
CA MET A 1 49.68 -5.90 21.16
C MET A 1 48.88 -4.60 21.20
N ARG A 2 47.73 -4.54 20.51
CA ARG A 2 46.62 -3.54 20.58
C ARG A 2 47.02 -2.09 20.24
N SER A 3 46.45 -1.36 19.27
CA SER A 3 45.14 -1.39 18.63
C SER A 3 45.20 -0.57 17.32
N ILE A 4 45.05 -1.24 16.17
CA ILE A 4 44.78 -0.65 14.86
C ILE A 4 43.29 -0.89 14.59
N LYS A 5 42.41 0.10 14.85
CA LYS A 5 41.05 0.21 14.27
C LYS A 5 40.51 1.63 14.50
N ARG A 6 40.42 2.42 13.44
CA ARG A 6 39.33 3.39 13.11
C ARG A 6 39.84 4.40 12.07
N ALA A 7 39.81 3.97 10.81
CA ALA A 7 39.78 4.84 9.65
C ALA A 7 38.37 4.80 9.06
N ALA A 8 37.99 5.88 8.37
CA ALA A 8 36.76 6.10 7.59
C ALA A 8 35.50 6.53 8.37
N ARG A 9 35.45 7.81 8.73
CA ARG A 9 34.24 8.65 8.57
C ARG A 9 34.58 9.72 7.54
N LEU A 10 34.31 9.45 6.27
CA LEU A 10 34.27 10.50 5.24
C LEU A 10 32.90 11.16 5.33
N SER A 11 32.86 12.33 5.95
CA SER A 11 31.73 13.24 5.94
C SER A 11 31.64 13.89 4.56
N LEU A 12 30.67 13.48 3.74
CA LEU A 12 30.29 14.22 2.54
C LEU A 12 29.49 15.45 2.97
N ILE A 13 30.12 16.62 2.85
CA ILE A 13 29.45 17.92 2.92
C ILE A 13 28.76 18.11 1.56
N ALA A 14 27.45 17.91 1.50
CA ALA A 14 26.61 18.33 0.39
C ALA A 14 26.02 19.71 0.72
N SER A 15 26.43 20.71 -0.05
CA SER A 15 25.98 22.09 0.04
C SER A 15 24.48 22.20 -0.16
N ALA A 16 23.83 22.92 0.77
CA ALA A 16 22.42 23.27 0.74
C ALA A 16 22.12 24.24 -0.42
N LEU A 17 21.23 23.82 -1.32
CA LEU A 17 20.44 24.72 -2.16
C LEU A 17 18.98 24.22 -2.13
N ALA A 18 18.30 24.43 -1.01
CA ALA A 18 16.87 24.21 -0.88
C ALA A 18 16.15 25.52 -1.25
N LEU A 19 15.80 25.67 -2.52
CA LEU A 19 14.77 26.60 -2.96
C LEU A 19 13.41 25.97 -2.61
N GLY A 20 12.61 26.74 -1.87
CA GLY A 20 11.31 26.30 -1.37
C GLY A 20 10.37 25.90 -2.50
N LEU A 21 9.72 24.76 -2.31
CA LEU A 21 8.52 24.37 -3.05
C LEU A 21 7.46 23.98 -2.03
N SER A 22 6.30 24.58 -2.22
CA SER A 22 5.04 24.40 -1.51
C SER A 22 4.76 22.94 -1.15
N THR A 23 4.46 22.68 0.11
CA THR A 23 3.74 21.46 0.52
C THR A 23 2.33 21.55 -0.07
N GLY A 24 2.10 20.90 -1.22
CA GLY A 24 0.76 20.68 -1.73
C GLY A 24 -0.05 19.93 -0.67
N ALA A 25 -1.23 20.44 -0.35
CA ALA A 25 -2.20 19.69 0.44
C ALA A 25 -2.54 18.41 -0.33
N GLY A 26 -2.09 17.25 0.15
CA GLY A 26 -2.47 15.96 -0.42
C GLY A 26 -3.99 15.82 -0.37
N ALA A 27 -4.61 15.46 -1.50
CA ALA A 27 -6.04 15.19 -1.55
C ALA A 27 -6.40 14.06 -0.56
N ALA A 28 -7.62 14.06 -0.01
CA ALA A 28 -8.10 12.99 0.86
C ALA A 28 -8.38 11.72 0.02
N GLN A 29 -8.18 10.54 0.62
CA GLN A 29 -8.41 9.25 -0.05
C GLN A 29 -9.89 9.00 -0.37
N PHE A 30 -10.78 9.44 0.52
CA PHE A 30 -12.23 9.41 0.34
C PHE A 30 -12.80 10.82 0.47
N SER A 31 -13.83 11.13 -0.30
CA SER A 31 -14.53 12.42 -0.24
C SER A 31 -15.43 12.56 1.00
N GLY A 32 -15.82 11.45 1.61
CA GLY A 32 -16.66 11.38 2.80
C GLY A 32 -16.77 9.94 3.31
N SER A 33 -17.45 9.76 4.45
CA SER A 33 -17.78 8.43 4.97
C SER A 33 -19.21 8.37 5.50
N TYR A 34 -19.91 7.27 5.21
CA TYR A 34 -21.31 7.03 5.58
C TYR A 34 -21.46 5.66 6.23
N PHE A 35 -22.15 5.60 7.37
CA PHE A 35 -22.23 4.38 8.17
C PHE A 35 -23.68 3.98 8.41
N PHE A 36 -24.00 2.71 8.17
CA PHE A 36 -25.31 2.10 8.40
C PHE A 36 -25.13 0.86 9.28
N GLY A 37 -25.98 0.73 10.30
CA GLY A 37 -25.89 -0.41 11.20
C GLY A 37 -26.53 -0.19 12.56
N ASP A 38 -25.94 -0.81 13.56
CA ASP A 38 -26.47 -0.88 14.92
C ASP A 38 -25.57 -0.19 15.96
N SER A 39 -25.69 -0.63 17.22
CA SER A 39 -25.01 -0.06 18.38
C SER A 39 -23.49 -0.13 18.29
N LEU A 40 -22.91 -1.11 17.57
CA LEU A 40 -21.46 -1.21 17.41
C LEU A 40 -20.88 -0.03 16.61
N THR A 41 -21.71 0.65 15.83
CA THR A 41 -21.30 1.73 14.92
C THR A 41 -21.95 3.07 15.28
N ASP A 42 -23.04 3.07 16.06
CA ASP A 42 -23.74 4.26 16.53
C ASP A 42 -22.81 5.24 17.26
N SER A 43 -22.65 6.43 16.67
CA SER A 43 -21.77 7.50 17.15
C SER A 43 -22.46 8.53 18.05
N GLY A 44 -23.68 8.25 18.53
CA GLY A 44 -24.41 9.10 19.46
C GLY A 44 -25.83 9.47 19.04
N ALA A 45 -26.54 8.60 18.31
CA ALA A 45 -27.91 8.86 17.86
C ALA A 45 -28.86 9.19 19.02
N TYR A 46 -28.60 8.61 20.21
CA TYR A 46 -29.34 8.83 21.45
C TYR A 46 -28.68 9.84 22.41
N GLY A 47 -27.68 10.59 21.95
CA GLY A 47 -26.89 11.51 22.80
C GLY A 47 -25.77 10.84 23.60
N ALA A 48 -25.68 9.51 23.56
CA ALA A 48 -24.58 8.70 24.12
C ALA A 48 -24.28 7.52 23.17
N ARG A 49 -23.17 6.84 23.41
CA ARG A 49 -22.67 5.72 22.59
C ARG A 49 -22.72 4.41 23.38
N PHE A 50 -22.84 3.29 22.67
CA PHE A 50 -22.78 1.95 23.26
C PHE A 50 -21.32 1.54 23.48
N THR A 51 -20.64 2.28 24.35
CA THR A 51 -19.27 2.04 24.80
C THR A 51 -19.04 2.79 26.12
N THR A 52 -17.80 2.88 26.60
CA THR A 52 -17.45 3.72 27.75
C THR A 52 -17.47 5.21 27.38
N ASN A 53 -18.53 5.94 27.72
CA ASN A 53 -18.70 7.36 27.38
C ASN A 53 -17.74 8.25 28.20
N PRO A 54 -17.20 9.35 27.62
CA PRO A 54 -17.53 9.93 26.32
C PRO A 54 -16.67 9.39 25.15
N GLY A 55 -16.02 8.23 25.30
CA GLY A 55 -15.12 7.69 24.30
C GLY A 55 -15.78 7.35 22.96
N PHE A 56 -14.94 7.19 21.94
CA PHE A 56 -15.38 7.00 20.56
C PHE A 56 -15.67 5.54 20.23
N VAL A 57 -16.58 5.34 19.27
CA VAL A 57 -16.74 4.08 18.55
C VAL A 57 -15.78 4.01 17.37
N TRP A 58 -15.54 2.80 16.86
CA TRP A 58 -14.54 2.51 15.82
C TRP A 58 -14.72 3.37 14.55
N ALA A 59 -15.97 3.63 14.14
CA ALA A 59 -16.30 4.43 12.97
C ALA A 59 -15.75 5.87 13.06
N GLN A 60 -15.72 6.45 14.27
CA GLN A 60 -15.15 7.78 14.47
C GLN A 60 -13.61 7.77 14.34
N TYR A 61 -12.95 6.71 14.80
CA TYR A 61 -11.50 6.56 14.59
C TYR A 61 -11.16 6.38 13.11
N LEU A 62 -11.92 5.56 12.39
CA LEU A 62 -11.76 5.35 10.95
C LEU A 62 -11.96 6.65 10.16
N ALA A 63 -13.08 7.34 10.41
CA ALA A 63 -13.41 8.57 9.72
C ALA A 63 -12.34 9.64 9.94
N ALA A 64 -11.89 9.81 11.20
CA ALA A 64 -10.82 10.73 11.55
C ALA A 64 -9.50 10.39 10.85
N TYR A 65 -9.15 9.11 10.71
CA TYR A 65 -7.93 8.68 10.02
C TYR A 65 -7.88 9.15 8.56
N PHE A 66 -9.02 9.04 7.86
CA PHE A 66 -9.14 9.47 6.46
C PHE A 66 -9.59 10.93 6.29
N GLY A 67 -9.64 11.72 7.36
CA GLY A 67 -10.02 13.14 7.30
C GLY A 67 -11.50 13.39 7.01
N THR A 68 -12.37 12.43 7.33
CA THR A 68 -13.83 12.50 7.17
C THR A 68 -14.53 12.55 8.55
N SER A 69 -15.86 12.52 8.57
CA SER A 69 -16.66 12.59 9.80
C SER A 69 -17.56 11.36 9.96
N ALA A 70 -17.84 10.98 11.20
CA ALA A 70 -18.83 9.97 11.57
C ALA A 70 -19.78 10.52 12.65
N ASN A 71 -20.21 11.78 12.53
CA ASN A 71 -21.21 12.37 13.44
C ASN A 71 -22.58 11.69 13.23
N PRO A 72 -23.42 11.58 14.29
CA PRO A 72 -24.72 10.91 14.17
C PRO A 72 -25.67 11.69 13.25
N PHE A 73 -26.46 10.99 12.44
CA PHE A 73 -27.39 11.58 11.48
C PHE A 73 -28.48 12.42 12.16
N THR A 74 -28.85 12.08 13.40
CA THR A 74 -29.80 12.87 14.21
C THR A 74 -29.29 14.27 14.54
N GLN A 75 -28.01 14.54 14.30
CA GLN A 75 -27.37 15.85 14.45
C GLN A 75 -26.82 16.36 13.10
N GLY A 76 -27.36 15.87 11.98
CA GLY A 76 -26.95 16.27 10.63
C GLY A 76 -25.65 15.63 10.14
N GLY A 77 -25.15 14.59 10.80
CA GLY A 77 -23.97 13.84 10.40
C GLY A 77 -24.23 12.70 9.40
N SER A 78 -23.19 11.93 9.10
CA SER A 78 -23.19 10.85 8.10
C SER A 78 -23.29 9.44 8.68
N ASN A 79 -23.34 9.30 10.01
CA ASN A 79 -23.52 8.02 10.67
C ASN A 79 -25.01 7.79 10.99
N TYR A 80 -25.64 6.95 10.18
CA TYR A 80 -27.05 6.57 10.30
C TYR A 80 -27.28 5.38 11.24
N ALA A 81 -26.22 4.76 11.75
CA ALA A 81 -26.32 3.62 12.64
C ALA A 81 -27.04 3.99 13.95
N MET A 82 -27.93 3.10 14.40
CA MET A 82 -28.71 3.28 15.62
C MET A 82 -28.69 2.01 16.46
N GLY A 83 -28.31 2.12 17.73
CA GLY A 83 -28.37 0.98 18.65
C GLY A 83 -29.77 0.36 18.74
N GLY A 84 -29.83 -0.97 18.64
CA GLY A 84 -31.06 -1.75 18.56
C GLY A 84 -31.56 -2.02 17.13
N ALA A 85 -30.93 -1.46 16.10
CA ALA A 85 -31.34 -1.68 14.72
C ALA A 85 -31.17 -3.14 14.30
N ARG A 86 -32.25 -3.71 13.76
CA ARG A 86 -32.24 -4.97 13.00
C ARG A 86 -32.10 -4.67 11.50
N VAL A 87 -31.87 -5.69 10.69
CA VAL A 87 -31.65 -5.51 9.24
C VAL A 87 -32.88 -4.91 8.55
N MET A 88 -34.03 -5.58 8.66
CA MET A 88 -35.26 -5.21 7.94
C MET A 88 -36.41 -4.74 8.83
N ARG A 89 -36.53 -5.28 10.04
CA ARG A 89 -37.72 -5.13 10.87
C ARG A 89 -37.49 -4.15 12.02
N GLN A 90 -38.51 -3.41 12.39
CA GLN A 90 -38.47 -2.63 13.63
C GLN A 90 -38.29 -3.58 14.82
N ASP A 91 -37.38 -3.24 15.72
CA ASP A 91 -37.22 -3.97 16.97
C ASP A 91 -38.28 -3.50 17.99
N THR A 92 -38.96 -4.45 18.64
CA THR A 92 -40.02 -4.13 19.61
C THR A 92 -39.48 -3.66 20.95
N TYR A 93 -38.24 -4.00 21.29
CA TYR A 93 -37.55 -3.57 22.51
C TYR A 93 -36.81 -2.24 22.30
N SER A 94 -36.44 -1.92 21.04
CA SER A 94 -35.86 -0.65 20.63
C SER A 94 -36.70 0.03 19.53
N PRO A 95 -37.94 0.48 19.83
CA PRO A 95 -38.86 1.00 18.81
C PRO A 95 -38.42 2.31 18.16
N GLN A 96 -37.44 3.00 18.74
CA GLN A 96 -36.84 4.22 18.16
C GLN A 96 -35.71 3.91 17.16
N ALA A 97 -35.15 2.69 17.17
CA ALA A 97 -34.03 2.32 16.33
C ALA A 97 -34.50 2.05 14.90
N LEU A 98 -34.10 2.88 13.94
CA LEU A 98 -34.46 2.64 12.54
C LEU A 98 -33.80 1.36 12.03
N PRO A 99 -34.52 0.43 11.38
CA PRO A 99 -33.92 -0.72 10.71
C PRO A 99 -32.91 -0.28 9.66
N ILE A 100 -31.89 -1.09 9.39
CA ILE A 100 -30.80 -0.75 8.44
C ILE A 100 -31.37 -0.44 7.05
N ALA A 101 -32.37 -1.20 6.60
CA ALA A 101 -33.04 -0.92 5.34
C ALA A 101 -33.72 0.46 5.29
N THR A 102 -34.26 0.93 6.43
CA THR A 102 -34.83 2.27 6.59
C THR A 102 -33.73 3.32 6.64
N GLN A 103 -32.62 3.08 7.36
CA GLN A 103 -31.46 3.98 7.40
C GLN A 103 -30.92 4.26 5.98
N ILE A 104 -30.73 3.21 5.17
CA ILE A 104 -30.30 3.34 3.76
C ILE A 104 -31.35 4.06 2.92
N THR A 105 -32.63 3.77 3.13
CA THR A 105 -33.71 4.47 2.41
C THR A 105 -33.73 5.96 2.74
N THR A 106 -33.54 6.33 4.00
CA THR A 106 -33.43 7.73 4.44
C THR A 106 -32.25 8.43 3.77
N TYR A 107 -31.08 7.79 3.72
CA TYR A 107 -29.90 8.33 3.04
C TYR A 107 -30.12 8.52 1.54
N LEU A 108 -30.60 7.49 0.84
CA LEU A 108 -30.84 7.55 -0.60
C LEU A 108 -31.96 8.54 -0.97
N GLY A 109 -32.86 8.84 -0.03
CA GLY A 109 -33.89 9.87 -0.19
C GLY A 109 -33.41 11.28 0.11
N SER A 110 -32.32 11.46 0.87
CA SER A 110 -31.82 12.78 1.28
C SER A 110 -30.73 13.33 0.35
N GLN A 111 -29.98 12.46 -0.33
CA GLN A 111 -28.88 12.86 -1.20
C GLN A 111 -28.53 11.81 -2.26
N SER A 112 -27.80 12.25 -3.29
CA SER A 112 -27.16 11.34 -4.25
C SER A 112 -25.98 10.62 -3.62
N VAL A 113 -25.75 9.39 -4.05
CA VAL A 113 -24.59 8.59 -3.65
C VAL A 113 -23.33 9.17 -4.29
N ASP A 114 -22.33 9.43 -3.45
CA ASP A 114 -21.00 9.84 -3.89
C ASP A 114 -20.14 8.59 -4.18
N PRO A 115 -19.71 8.35 -5.43
CA PRO A 115 -18.90 7.19 -5.78
C PRO A 115 -17.48 7.20 -5.17
N ASN A 116 -17.01 8.33 -4.64
CA ASN A 116 -15.68 8.48 -4.03
C ASN A 116 -15.71 8.46 -2.49
N ALA A 117 -16.88 8.30 -1.88
CA ALA A 117 -17.03 8.16 -0.44
C ALA A 117 -16.91 6.70 0.01
N LEU A 118 -16.52 6.51 1.27
CA LEU A 118 -16.52 5.20 1.93
C LEU A 118 -17.90 4.93 2.56
N TYR A 119 -18.51 3.80 2.24
CA TYR A 119 -19.77 3.35 2.82
C TYR A 119 -19.51 2.16 3.72
N TYR A 120 -20.19 2.09 4.86
CA TYR A 120 -20.14 0.93 5.75
C TYR A 120 -21.54 0.39 6.01
N VAL A 121 -21.70 -0.94 5.93
CA VAL A 121 -22.93 -1.63 6.29
C VAL A 121 -22.62 -2.85 7.14
N ALA A 122 -23.22 -2.92 8.33
CA ALA A 122 -23.22 -4.14 9.14
C ALA A 122 -24.49 -4.25 9.96
N GLY A 123 -24.88 -5.46 10.32
CA GLY A 123 -26.06 -5.73 11.14
C GLY A 123 -26.27 -7.21 11.38
N GLY A 124 -27.36 -7.54 12.08
CA GLY A 124 -27.71 -8.91 12.43
C GLY A 124 -27.59 -9.29 13.92
N PRO A 125 -26.75 -8.67 14.78
CA PRO A 125 -26.74 -8.98 16.21
C PRO A 125 -28.12 -8.82 16.86
N ASN A 126 -28.85 -7.74 16.57
CA ASN A 126 -30.19 -7.53 17.12
C ASN A 126 -31.22 -8.53 16.56
N ASP A 127 -31.06 -9.00 15.31
CA ASP A 127 -31.88 -10.09 14.79
C ASP A 127 -31.60 -11.39 15.55
N ILE A 128 -30.34 -11.69 15.86
CA ILE A 128 -29.95 -12.83 16.69
C ILE A 128 -30.57 -12.72 18.08
N PHE A 129 -30.41 -11.59 18.78
CA PHE A 129 -30.95 -11.40 20.13
C PHE A 129 -32.47 -11.57 20.15
N TYR A 130 -33.17 -11.00 19.16
CA TYR A 130 -34.61 -11.15 19.02
C TYR A 130 -35.03 -12.61 18.85
N GLN A 131 -34.39 -13.35 17.93
CA GLN A 131 -34.77 -14.75 17.67
C GLN A 131 -34.40 -15.68 18.83
N VAL A 132 -33.26 -15.46 19.49
CA VAL A 132 -32.87 -16.22 20.70
C VAL A 132 -33.84 -15.94 21.85
N GLY A 133 -34.30 -14.70 22.01
CA GLY A 133 -35.35 -14.35 22.99
C GLY A 133 -36.66 -15.09 22.72
N LEU A 134 -37.12 -15.14 21.46
CA LEU A 134 -38.32 -15.89 21.08
C LEU A 134 -38.18 -17.40 21.32
N LEU A 135 -36.99 -17.97 21.05
CA LEU A 135 -36.70 -19.38 21.32
C LEU A 135 -36.76 -19.67 22.82
N GLY A 136 -36.12 -18.82 23.64
CA GLY A 136 -36.14 -18.93 25.10
C GLY A 136 -37.54 -18.82 25.70
N ALA A 137 -38.42 -18.03 25.06
CA ALA A 137 -39.83 -17.92 25.43
C ALA A 137 -40.71 -19.08 24.90
N GLY A 138 -40.15 -20.04 24.15
CA GLY A 138 -40.90 -21.15 23.56
C GLY A 138 -41.83 -20.75 22.42
N LEU A 139 -41.65 -19.56 21.84
CA LEU A 139 -42.52 -19.02 20.79
C LEU A 139 -42.13 -19.48 19.39
N ILE A 140 -40.89 -19.96 19.21
CA ILE A 140 -40.39 -20.51 17.95
C ILE A 140 -39.55 -21.77 18.20
N THR A 141 -39.42 -22.59 17.17
CA THR A 141 -38.54 -23.77 17.15
C THR A 141 -37.09 -23.39 16.78
N PRO A 142 -36.10 -24.25 17.10
CA PRO A 142 -34.73 -24.04 16.64
C PRO A 142 -34.59 -23.90 15.12
N ALA A 143 -35.37 -24.64 14.34
CA ALA A 143 -35.35 -24.58 12.88
C ALA A 143 -35.87 -23.22 12.35
N GLN A 144 -36.94 -22.68 12.96
CA GLN A 144 -37.47 -21.36 12.62
C GLN A 144 -36.46 -20.26 12.97
N MET A 145 -35.79 -20.34 14.13
CA MET A 145 -34.73 -19.42 14.50
C MET A 145 -33.60 -19.41 13.45
N GLN A 146 -33.09 -20.59 13.08
CA GLN A 146 -32.02 -20.71 12.08
C GLN A 146 -32.44 -20.13 10.72
N ALA A 147 -33.65 -20.45 10.24
CA ALA A 147 -34.18 -19.91 8.99
C ALA A 147 -34.30 -18.37 9.01
N ASN A 148 -34.80 -17.81 10.12
CA ASN A 148 -34.95 -16.36 10.28
C ASN A 148 -33.60 -15.64 10.32
N ILE A 149 -32.59 -16.24 10.96
CA ILE A 149 -31.23 -15.68 11.02
C ILE A 149 -30.53 -15.75 9.65
N GLY A 150 -30.69 -16.85 8.91
CA GLY A 150 -30.21 -16.94 7.52
C GLY A 150 -30.89 -15.92 6.59
N THR A 151 -32.18 -15.67 6.82
CA THR A 151 -32.92 -14.61 6.09
C THR A 151 -32.35 -13.24 6.40
N ALA A 152 -32.08 -12.91 7.67
CA ALA A 152 -31.48 -11.62 8.04
C ALA A 152 -30.11 -11.39 7.37
N ALA A 153 -29.28 -12.43 7.24
CA ALA A 153 -28.01 -12.33 6.52
C ALA A 153 -28.21 -12.05 5.02
N THR A 154 -29.20 -12.71 4.40
CA THR A 154 -29.57 -12.49 3.00
C THR A 154 -30.15 -11.09 2.78
N ASP A 155 -30.95 -10.59 3.71
CA ASP A 155 -31.49 -9.24 3.68
C ASP A 155 -30.38 -8.18 3.77
N LEU A 156 -29.34 -8.43 4.57
CA LEU A 156 -28.19 -7.53 4.69
C LEU A 156 -27.40 -7.47 3.37
N LEU A 157 -27.21 -8.61 2.71
CA LEU A 157 -26.63 -8.68 1.36
C LEU A 157 -27.46 -7.87 0.35
N ALA A 158 -28.79 -7.93 0.43
CA ALA A 158 -29.66 -7.11 -0.41
C ALA A 158 -29.46 -5.60 -0.14
N GLN A 159 -29.26 -5.21 1.12
CA GLN A 159 -28.96 -3.81 1.46
C GLN A 159 -27.61 -3.33 0.91
N ILE A 160 -26.58 -4.17 0.96
CA ILE A 160 -25.27 -3.91 0.34
C ILE A 160 -25.44 -3.71 -1.18
N GLY A 161 -26.20 -4.60 -1.84
CA GLY A 161 -26.53 -4.50 -3.26
C GLY A 161 -27.29 -3.21 -3.62
N ARG A 162 -28.17 -2.71 -2.75
CA ARG A 162 -28.89 -1.44 -2.96
C ARG A 162 -27.95 -0.24 -3.00
N LEU A 163 -26.96 -0.16 -2.10
CA LEU A 163 -25.97 0.94 -2.13
C LEU A 163 -25.11 0.88 -3.39
N HIS A 164 -24.65 -0.31 -3.77
CA HIS A 164 -23.89 -0.50 -5.01
C HIS A 164 -24.70 -0.09 -6.24
N ALA A 165 -25.95 -0.55 -6.35
CA ALA A 165 -26.86 -0.18 -7.45
C ALA A 165 -27.15 1.33 -7.53
N ALA A 166 -27.05 2.03 -6.39
CA ALA A 166 -27.20 3.48 -6.32
C ALA A 166 -25.90 4.25 -6.66
N GLY A 167 -24.77 3.56 -6.84
CA GLY A 167 -23.50 4.15 -7.29
C GLY A 167 -22.35 4.10 -6.29
N ALA A 168 -22.52 3.46 -5.13
CA ALA A 168 -21.44 3.35 -4.14
C ALA A 168 -20.35 2.39 -4.63
N ARG A 169 -19.09 2.83 -4.64
CA ARG A 169 -17.95 2.02 -5.11
C ARG A 169 -17.14 1.39 -3.97
N TYR A 170 -16.95 2.11 -2.87
CA TYR A 170 -16.20 1.64 -1.71
C TYR A 170 -17.16 1.24 -0.59
N ILE A 171 -17.61 -0.02 -0.60
CA ILE A 171 -18.55 -0.54 0.40
C ILE A 171 -17.81 -1.50 1.33
N MET A 172 -17.69 -1.10 2.59
CA MET A 172 -17.15 -1.90 3.67
C MET A 172 -18.26 -2.67 4.38
N VAL A 173 -18.02 -3.94 4.66
CA VAL A 173 -18.97 -4.84 5.30
C VAL A 173 -18.27 -5.61 6.40
N ALA A 174 -18.85 -5.62 7.60
CA ALA A 174 -18.35 -6.44 8.69
C ALA A 174 -19.25 -7.64 8.95
N ASN A 175 -18.63 -8.78 9.28
CA ASN A 175 -19.35 -9.88 9.89
C ASN A 175 -19.65 -9.59 11.37
N ILE A 176 -20.54 -10.39 11.97
CA ILE A 176 -20.90 -10.25 13.38
C ILE A 176 -19.73 -10.70 14.26
N PRO A 177 -19.28 -9.90 15.25
CA PRO A 177 -18.30 -10.36 16.23
C PRO A 177 -18.76 -11.62 16.97
N ASP A 178 -17.87 -12.46 17.48
CA ASP A 178 -18.30 -13.71 18.14
C ASP A 178 -19.09 -13.43 19.43
N ILE A 179 -20.42 -13.44 19.34
CA ILE A 179 -21.32 -13.24 20.49
C ILE A 179 -21.09 -14.35 21.53
N GLY A 180 -20.69 -15.55 21.09
CA GLY A 180 -20.35 -16.68 21.96
C GLY A 180 -19.10 -16.43 22.83
N ALA A 181 -18.31 -15.40 22.52
CA ALA A 181 -17.14 -15.00 23.29
C ALA A 181 -17.38 -13.77 24.18
N THR A 182 -18.63 -13.34 24.34
CA THR A 182 -19.00 -12.13 25.12
C THR A 182 -19.46 -12.46 26.55
N PRO A 183 -19.44 -11.48 27.47
CA PRO A 183 -19.99 -11.68 28.81
C PRO A 183 -21.48 -12.07 28.83
N LEU A 184 -22.27 -11.69 27.82
CA LEU A 184 -23.66 -12.14 27.67
C LEU A 184 -23.75 -13.66 27.54
N GLN A 185 -22.93 -14.28 26.69
CA GLN A 185 -22.92 -15.75 26.56
C GLN A 185 -22.51 -16.42 27.87
N ALA A 186 -21.55 -15.85 28.60
CA ALA A 186 -21.14 -16.36 29.91
C ALA A 186 -22.29 -16.30 30.93
N ALA A 187 -23.13 -15.27 30.87
CA ALA A 187 -24.32 -15.15 31.71
C ALA A 187 -25.48 -16.06 31.27
N GLN A 188 -25.51 -16.48 29.99
CA GLN A 188 -26.54 -17.34 29.41
C GLN A 188 -25.94 -18.57 28.71
N PRO A 189 -25.32 -19.51 29.46
CA PRO A 189 -24.49 -20.57 28.89
C PRO A 189 -25.26 -21.56 27.98
N THR A 190 -26.58 -21.64 28.10
CA THR A 190 -27.43 -22.51 27.27
C THR A 190 -27.94 -21.81 26.00
N ALA A 191 -27.78 -20.49 25.88
CA ALA A 191 -28.18 -19.76 24.68
C ALA A 191 -27.23 -20.07 23.51
N PRO A 192 -27.73 -20.25 22.27
CA PRO A 192 -26.94 -20.75 21.15
C PRO A 192 -26.18 -19.62 20.41
N PHE A 193 -25.75 -18.53 21.07
CA PHE A 193 -25.27 -17.33 20.38
C PHE A 193 -24.09 -17.60 19.45
N GLY A 194 -23.10 -18.38 19.88
CA GLY A 194 -21.94 -18.72 19.04
C GLY A 194 -22.34 -19.46 17.75
N ALA A 195 -23.22 -20.46 17.86
CA ALA A 195 -23.66 -21.27 16.72
C ALA A 195 -24.46 -20.44 15.70
N VAL A 196 -25.37 -19.59 16.16
CA VAL A 196 -26.19 -18.77 15.26
C VAL A 196 -25.42 -17.58 14.69
N THR A 197 -24.41 -17.08 15.40
CA THR A 197 -23.45 -16.09 14.86
C THR A 197 -22.68 -16.69 13.68
N GLN A 198 -22.18 -17.92 13.81
CA GLN A 198 -21.50 -18.62 12.72
C GLN A 198 -22.42 -18.87 11.52
N LEU A 199 -23.70 -19.23 11.77
CA LEU A 199 -24.69 -19.39 10.69
C LEU A 199 -24.87 -18.09 9.89
N PHE A 200 -25.05 -16.96 10.59
CA PHE A 200 -25.19 -15.66 9.95
C PHE A 200 -23.94 -15.30 9.15
N ASN A 201 -22.76 -15.38 9.78
CA ASN A 201 -21.50 -15.00 9.16
C ASN A 201 -21.13 -15.89 7.98
N GLY A 202 -21.42 -17.20 8.05
CA GLY A 202 -21.24 -18.14 6.94
C GLY A 202 -22.12 -17.78 5.75
N THR A 203 -23.39 -17.45 6.00
CA THR A 203 -24.35 -17.02 4.96
C THR A 203 -23.91 -15.70 4.32
N LEU A 204 -23.53 -14.71 5.13
CA LEU A 204 -23.02 -13.43 4.66
C LEU A 204 -21.77 -13.62 3.79
N SER A 205 -20.75 -14.34 4.31
CA SER A 205 -19.48 -14.59 3.60
C SER A 205 -19.69 -15.29 2.26
N ALA A 206 -20.55 -16.32 2.21
CA ALA A 206 -20.90 -17.02 0.98
C ALA A 206 -21.59 -16.08 -0.04
N GLY A 207 -22.49 -15.22 0.42
CA GLY A 207 -23.16 -14.25 -0.44
C GLY A 207 -22.25 -13.13 -0.94
N LEU A 208 -21.31 -12.64 -0.12
CA LEU A 208 -20.32 -11.64 -0.55
C LEU A 208 -19.48 -12.14 -1.73
N ASN A 209 -19.15 -13.44 -1.76
CA ASN A 209 -18.46 -14.06 -2.90
C ASN A 209 -19.29 -14.12 -4.19
N GLN A 210 -20.61 -13.93 -4.09
CA GLN A 210 -21.55 -14.02 -5.21
C GLN A 210 -22.06 -12.66 -5.70
N LEU A 211 -21.74 -11.55 -5.01
CA LEU A 211 -22.26 -10.21 -5.34
C LEU A 211 -21.82 -9.70 -6.73
N GLY A 212 -20.66 -10.13 -7.23
CA GLY A 212 -20.14 -9.72 -8.54
C GLY A 212 -19.60 -8.29 -8.61
N PHE A 213 -19.45 -7.62 -7.46
CA PHE A 213 -18.84 -6.29 -7.33
C PHE A 213 -17.93 -6.22 -6.10
N ASP A 214 -17.15 -5.14 -6.00
CA ASP A 214 -16.13 -4.97 -4.97
C ASP A 214 -16.71 -4.63 -3.60
N VAL A 215 -16.23 -5.32 -2.56
CA VAL A 215 -16.59 -5.11 -1.15
C VAL A 215 -15.38 -5.27 -0.24
N ILE A 216 -15.20 -4.35 0.70
CA ILE A 216 -14.13 -4.35 1.69
C ILE A 216 -14.63 -5.10 2.94
N SER A 217 -14.26 -6.36 3.06
CA SER A 217 -14.72 -7.21 4.16
C SER A 217 -13.91 -7.00 5.44
N LEU A 218 -14.58 -7.01 6.60
CA LEU A 218 -13.99 -6.98 7.93
C LEU A 218 -14.44 -8.19 8.76
N ASP A 219 -13.47 -8.96 9.24
CA ASP A 219 -13.67 -10.16 10.05
C ASP A 219 -13.57 -9.85 11.55
N LEU A 220 -14.63 -9.20 12.07
CA LEU A 220 -14.76 -8.89 13.48
C LEU A 220 -14.96 -10.15 14.34
N TYR A 221 -15.49 -11.23 13.76
CA TYR A 221 -15.62 -12.52 14.42
C TYR A 221 -14.27 -13.04 14.90
N ASN A 222 -13.30 -13.20 13.99
CA ASN A 222 -11.97 -13.67 14.36
C ASN A 222 -11.20 -12.63 15.17
N LEU A 223 -11.33 -11.33 14.86
CA LEU A 223 -10.66 -10.28 15.64
C LEU A 223 -11.03 -10.35 17.14
N VAL A 224 -12.31 -10.47 17.48
CA VAL A 224 -12.73 -10.56 18.88
C VAL A 224 -12.19 -11.84 19.53
N ARG A 225 -12.22 -12.97 18.84
CA ARG A 225 -11.66 -14.23 19.39
C ARG A 225 -10.17 -14.13 19.67
N GLU A 226 -9.42 -13.51 18.75
CA GLU A 226 -7.98 -13.28 18.93
C GLU A 226 -7.69 -12.37 20.12
N VAL A 227 -8.47 -11.30 20.29
CA VAL A 227 -8.34 -10.38 21.43
C VAL A 227 -8.71 -11.05 22.75
N VAL A 228 -9.83 -11.78 22.81
CA VAL A 228 -10.26 -12.48 24.04
C VAL A 228 -9.29 -13.60 24.42
N ALA A 229 -8.70 -14.28 23.44
CA ALA A 229 -7.71 -15.34 23.69
C ALA A 229 -6.37 -14.79 24.21
N ASN A 230 -5.97 -13.59 23.79
CA ASN A 230 -4.72 -12.96 24.25
C ASN A 230 -4.88 -11.43 24.44
N PRO A 231 -5.61 -10.99 25.46
CA PRO A 231 -5.95 -9.57 25.63
C PRO A 231 -4.71 -8.68 25.84
N ALA A 232 -3.70 -9.21 26.52
CA ALA A 232 -2.46 -8.48 26.82
C ALA A 232 -1.71 -8.06 25.55
N ALA A 233 -1.79 -8.83 24.46
CA ALA A 233 -1.16 -8.49 23.18
C ALA A 233 -1.73 -7.21 22.54
N TYR A 234 -2.93 -6.78 22.94
CA TYR A 234 -3.61 -5.59 22.44
C TYR A 234 -3.66 -4.46 23.48
N GLY A 235 -3.07 -4.67 24.66
CA GLY A 235 -3.08 -3.72 25.78
C GLY A 235 -4.24 -3.88 26.76
N PHE A 236 -4.97 -5.00 26.70
CA PHE A 236 -6.06 -5.27 27.63
C PHE A 236 -5.64 -6.15 28.81
N VAL A 237 -6.19 -5.87 29.98
CA VAL A 237 -6.00 -6.63 31.22
C VAL A 237 -7.21 -7.50 31.58
N ASN A 238 -8.36 -7.26 30.95
CA ASN A 238 -9.59 -8.04 31.19
C ASN A 238 -10.40 -8.18 29.89
N ALA A 239 -10.86 -9.40 29.62
CA ALA A 239 -11.70 -9.73 28.47
C ALA A 239 -12.95 -10.55 28.82
N THR A 240 -13.32 -10.66 30.09
CA THR A 240 -14.39 -11.56 30.55
C THR A 240 -15.49 -10.86 31.34
N ILE A 241 -15.15 -9.79 32.06
CA ILE A 241 -16.10 -9.04 32.89
C ILE A 241 -16.34 -7.67 32.26
N PRO A 242 -17.59 -7.19 32.17
CA PRO A 242 -17.86 -5.84 31.72
C PRO A 242 -17.29 -4.79 32.69
N VAL A 243 -16.63 -3.76 32.18
CA VAL A 243 -16.08 -2.68 33.02
C VAL A 243 -17.19 -1.80 33.60
N CYS A 244 -18.34 -1.66 32.94
CA CYS A 244 -19.43 -0.84 33.44
C CYS A 244 -20.20 -1.58 34.56
N THR A 245 -20.66 -0.81 35.55
CA THR A 245 -21.56 -1.30 36.60
C THR A 245 -23.03 -1.21 36.22
N THR A 246 -23.35 -0.44 35.16
CA THR A 246 -24.69 -0.34 34.56
C THR A 246 -24.95 -1.52 33.62
N GLU A 247 -26.24 -1.85 33.41
CA GLU A 247 -26.63 -2.93 32.49
C GLU A 247 -26.30 -2.60 31.03
N SER A 248 -26.55 -1.35 30.62
CA SER A 248 -26.24 -0.87 29.27
C SER A 248 -25.06 0.10 29.30
N SER A 249 -24.13 -0.09 28.36
CA SER A 249 -23.01 0.83 28.10
C SER A 249 -23.48 2.22 27.64
N LEU A 250 -24.71 2.37 27.16
CA LEU A 250 -25.29 3.67 26.81
C LEU A 250 -25.29 4.67 27.98
N THR A 251 -25.37 4.16 29.21
CA THR A 251 -25.31 4.96 30.45
C THR A 251 -23.97 4.86 31.17
N CYS A 252 -22.98 4.21 30.55
CA CYS A 252 -21.68 4.00 31.15
C CYS A 252 -20.82 5.25 31.02
N THR A 253 -20.50 5.85 32.17
CA THR A 253 -19.70 7.07 32.33
C THR A 253 -18.47 6.77 33.21
N PRO A 254 -17.51 7.70 33.37
CA PRO A 254 -16.39 7.50 34.27
C PRO A 254 -16.79 7.16 35.72
N ALA A 255 -17.97 7.63 36.17
CA ALA A 255 -18.49 7.37 37.51
C ALA A 255 -19.04 5.93 37.69
N THR A 256 -19.28 5.21 36.60
CA THR A 256 -19.88 3.86 36.61
C THR A 256 -18.89 2.80 36.14
N LEU A 257 -17.59 3.10 36.11
CA LEU A 257 -16.54 2.12 35.80
C LEU A 257 -16.13 1.36 37.06
N ARG A 258 -15.96 0.04 36.94
CA ARG A 258 -15.34 -0.82 37.98
C ARG A 258 -13.86 -0.49 38.17
N ASP A 259 -13.20 -0.12 37.08
CA ASP A 259 -11.80 0.31 37.04
C ASP A 259 -11.72 1.67 36.34
N PRO A 260 -11.13 2.71 36.96
CA PRO A 260 -11.02 4.04 36.35
C PRO A 260 -10.33 4.07 34.97
N ASN A 261 -9.45 3.11 34.69
CA ASN A 261 -8.75 2.98 33.41
C ASN A 261 -9.39 1.93 32.49
N GLY A 262 -10.39 1.19 32.97
CA GLY A 262 -10.93 0.05 32.25
C GLY A 262 -11.62 0.40 30.93
N GLY A 263 -12.01 1.66 30.70
CA GLY A 263 -12.51 2.11 29.41
C GLY A 263 -11.49 2.01 28.25
N THR A 264 -10.20 1.93 28.56
CA THR A 264 -9.14 1.70 27.56
C THR A 264 -8.40 0.39 27.77
N THR A 265 -8.46 -0.22 28.95
CA THR A 265 -7.69 -1.43 29.29
C THR A 265 -8.53 -2.70 29.43
N TRP A 266 -9.86 -2.64 29.29
CA TRP A 266 -10.73 -3.83 29.27
C TRP A 266 -11.38 -3.99 27.89
N VAL A 267 -11.79 -5.20 27.51
CA VAL A 267 -12.40 -5.44 26.18
C VAL A 267 -13.86 -5.03 26.13
N PHE A 268 -14.65 -5.36 27.16
CA PHE A 268 -16.11 -5.21 27.16
C PHE A 268 -16.60 -4.09 28.08
N ALA A 269 -17.44 -3.21 27.54
CA ALA A 269 -18.16 -2.17 28.28
C ALA A 269 -19.34 -2.76 29.06
N ASP A 270 -20.21 -3.47 28.36
CA ASP A 270 -21.36 -4.19 28.92
C ASP A 270 -21.36 -5.67 28.48
N GLY A 271 -22.52 -6.34 28.48
CA GLY A 271 -22.65 -7.74 28.09
C GLY A 271 -22.18 -8.07 26.67
N VAL A 272 -22.19 -7.12 25.74
CA VAL A 272 -21.87 -7.36 24.31
C VAL A 272 -21.06 -6.25 23.66
N HIS A 273 -21.12 -5.02 24.18
CA HIS A 273 -20.50 -3.87 23.55
C HIS A 273 -19.03 -3.71 23.96
N PRO A 274 -18.13 -3.34 23.02
CA PRO A 274 -16.73 -3.08 23.32
C PRO A 274 -16.52 -1.79 24.13
N THR A 275 -15.42 -1.72 24.88
CA THR A 275 -14.94 -0.45 25.45
C THR A 275 -14.35 0.45 24.37
N THR A 276 -14.04 1.70 24.73
CA THR A 276 -13.34 2.63 23.83
C THR A 276 -11.99 2.08 23.36
N GLY A 277 -11.27 1.37 24.24
CA GLY A 277 -10.01 0.70 23.87
C GLY A 277 -10.21 -0.36 22.79
N MET A 278 -11.24 -1.20 22.90
CA MET A 278 -11.53 -2.21 21.88
C MET A 278 -12.10 -1.61 20.59
N HIS A 279 -12.85 -0.51 20.66
CA HIS A 279 -13.21 0.25 19.46
C HIS A 279 -12.00 0.88 18.77
N ARG A 280 -10.97 1.30 19.51
CA ARG A 280 -9.71 1.77 18.91
C ARG A 280 -9.03 0.64 18.12
N VAL A 281 -8.94 -0.56 18.70
CA VAL A 281 -8.41 -1.75 18.01
C VAL A 281 -9.20 -2.05 16.72
N ALA A 282 -10.53 -2.01 16.76
CA ALA A 282 -11.36 -2.22 15.57
C ALA A 282 -11.18 -1.12 14.51
N GLY A 283 -10.97 0.14 14.93
CA GLY A 283 -10.66 1.24 14.02
C GLY A 283 -9.31 1.07 13.33
N ASP A 284 -8.27 0.73 14.10
CA ASP A 284 -6.94 0.43 13.56
C ASP A 284 -6.97 -0.78 12.59
N TYR A 285 -7.77 -1.81 12.93
CA TYR A 285 -8.01 -2.96 12.07
C TYR A 285 -8.62 -2.55 10.72
N ALA A 286 -9.70 -1.77 10.73
CA ALA A 286 -10.35 -1.31 9.51
C ALA A 286 -9.42 -0.48 8.61
N VAL A 287 -8.62 0.42 9.20
CA VAL A 287 -7.57 1.17 8.48
C VAL A 287 -6.57 0.21 7.84
N SER A 288 -6.11 -0.79 8.59
CA SER A 288 -5.09 -1.74 8.11
C SER A 288 -5.53 -2.54 6.89
N VAL A 289 -6.83 -2.85 6.79
CA VAL A 289 -7.41 -3.56 5.64
C VAL A 289 -7.48 -2.65 4.42
N ILE A 290 -7.89 -1.38 4.59
CA ILE A 290 -7.95 -0.40 3.50
C ILE A 290 -6.55 -0.10 2.93
N GLU A 291 -5.54 0.11 3.77
CA GLU A 291 -4.19 0.46 3.32
C GLU A 291 -3.39 -0.72 2.75
N ALA A 292 -3.81 -1.95 3.01
CA ALA A 292 -3.03 -3.13 2.63
C ALA A 292 -2.70 -3.22 1.13
N PRO A 293 -3.64 -2.96 0.20
CA PRO A 293 -3.32 -2.99 -1.23
C PRO A 293 -2.36 -1.88 -1.66
N GLU A 294 -2.37 -0.71 -0.99
CA GLU A 294 -1.42 0.38 -1.27
C GLU A 294 0.01 -0.05 -0.98
N LYS A 295 0.23 -0.71 0.17
CA LYS A 295 1.53 -1.28 0.55
C LYS A 295 1.96 -2.38 -0.42
N ALA A 296 1.05 -3.29 -0.77
CA ALA A 296 1.31 -4.34 -1.76
C ALA A 296 1.60 -3.75 -3.16
N GLY A 297 1.01 -2.60 -3.49
CA GLY A 297 1.24 -1.84 -4.71
C GLY A 297 2.69 -1.48 -4.94
N LEU A 298 3.41 -1.14 -3.86
CA LEU A 298 4.79 -0.69 -3.92
C LEU A 298 5.79 -1.76 -4.39
N LEU A 299 5.42 -3.05 -4.36
CA LEU A 299 6.25 -4.13 -4.90
C LEU A 299 6.56 -3.90 -6.39
N ALA A 300 5.61 -3.32 -7.14
CA ALA A 300 5.79 -3.08 -8.57
C ALA A 300 6.64 -1.84 -8.90
N GLU A 301 6.94 -0.97 -7.92
CA GLU A 301 7.73 0.25 -8.13
C GLU A 301 9.23 0.02 -7.92
N ALA A 302 9.62 -0.91 -7.03
CA ALA A 302 11.02 -1.20 -6.73
C ALA A 302 11.86 -1.65 -7.96
N PRO A 303 11.34 -2.49 -8.89
CA PRO A 303 12.09 -2.89 -10.09
C PRO A 303 12.45 -1.71 -11.02
N LEU A 304 11.65 -0.64 -11.04
CA LEU A 304 11.92 0.54 -11.88
C LEU A 304 13.25 1.20 -11.47
N GLN A 305 13.58 1.19 -10.17
CA GLN A 305 14.85 1.70 -9.66
C GLN A 305 16.03 0.81 -10.03
N ALA A 306 15.85 -0.51 -10.00
CA ALA A 306 16.87 -1.47 -10.44
C ALA A 306 17.17 -1.32 -11.94
N MET A 307 16.14 -1.17 -12.78
CA MET A 307 16.33 -0.91 -14.22
C MET A 307 16.99 0.45 -14.49
N ALA A 308 16.69 1.49 -13.69
CA ALA A 308 17.37 2.77 -13.81
C ALA A 308 18.89 2.66 -13.55
N ALA A 309 19.31 1.84 -12.58
CA ALA A 309 20.73 1.54 -12.33
C ALA A 309 21.38 0.80 -13.51
N GLN A 310 20.70 -0.21 -14.06
CA GLN A 310 21.16 -0.95 -15.23
C GLN A 310 21.33 -0.05 -16.46
N LYS A 311 20.35 0.82 -16.71
CA LYS A 311 20.37 1.82 -17.79
C LYS A 311 21.55 2.78 -17.63
N ARG A 312 21.86 3.25 -16.41
CA ARG A 312 23.06 4.09 -16.17
C ARG A 312 24.35 3.35 -16.47
N GLY A 313 24.47 2.10 -16.03
CA GLY A 313 25.65 1.25 -16.32
C GLY A 313 25.90 1.09 -17.83
N VAL A 314 24.85 0.73 -18.58
CA VAL A 314 24.91 0.56 -20.05
C VAL A 314 25.11 1.91 -20.75
N ALA A 315 24.42 2.97 -20.34
CA ALA A 315 24.56 4.30 -20.94
C ALA A 315 25.96 4.90 -20.73
N ASN A 316 26.59 4.68 -19.57
CA ASN A 316 27.98 5.08 -19.34
C ASN A 316 28.93 4.34 -20.27
N ARG A 317 28.66 3.05 -20.57
CA ARG A 317 29.42 2.30 -21.59
C ARG A 317 29.21 2.87 -23.00
N MET A 318 27.99 3.26 -23.35
CA MET A 318 27.66 3.81 -24.67
C MET A 318 28.21 5.24 -24.88
N LYS A 319 28.23 6.07 -23.83
CA LYS A 319 28.81 7.43 -23.85
C LYS A 319 30.34 7.45 -23.87
N ALA A 320 30.99 6.46 -23.27
CA ALA A 320 32.45 6.29 -23.38
C ALA A 320 32.92 6.06 -24.83
N GLY A 321 32.00 5.67 -25.73
CA GLY A 321 32.24 5.40 -27.15
C GLY A 321 31.95 6.55 -28.12
N GLY A 322 32.04 7.83 -27.69
CA GLY A 322 31.94 9.03 -28.54
C GLY A 322 33.07 9.18 -29.57
N GLY A 323 33.31 8.11 -30.33
CA GLY A 323 34.52 7.75 -31.06
C GLY A 323 35.17 6.53 -30.38
N ASP A 324 34.71 5.32 -30.69
CA ASP A 324 35.34 4.09 -30.20
C ASP A 324 36.71 3.87 -30.88
N THR A 325 37.76 4.41 -30.26
CA THR A 325 39.16 4.34 -30.74
C THR A 325 39.84 3.00 -30.44
N ARG A 326 39.12 2.00 -29.92
CA ARG A 326 39.67 0.66 -29.67
C ARG A 326 40.15 0.02 -30.97
N THR A 327 41.31 -0.63 -30.89
CA THR A 327 41.91 -1.48 -31.93
C THR A 327 41.43 -2.93 -31.88
N SER A 328 40.91 -3.41 -30.74
CA SER A 328 40.37 -4.76 -30.56
C SER A 328 38.85 -4.84 -30.68
N GLY A 329 38.34 -6.04 -30.96
CA GLY A 329 36.93 -6.30 -31.23
C GLY A 329 36.03 -6.47 -30.00
N LEU A 330 36.58 -6.67 -28.79
CA LEU A 330 35.82 -6.94 -27.56
C LEU A 330 36.30 -6.06 -26.39
N SER A 331 35.37 -5.57 -25.59
CA SER A 331 35.66 -5.02 -24.25
C SER A 331 34.69 -5.57 -23.24
N VAL A 332 35.18 -5.75 -22.01
CA VAL A 332 34.38 -6.13 -20.85
C VAL A 332 34.36 -4.97 -19.86
N TYR A 333 33.27 -4.87 -19.12
CA TYR A 333 33.12 -3.86 -18.07
C TYR A 333 32.32 -4.41 -16.90
N GLY A 334 32.51 -3.76 -15.75
CA GLY A 334 31.72 -3.97 -14.57
C GLY A 334 31.38 -2.64 -13.92
N SER A 335 30.20 -2.53 -13.32
CA SER A 335 29.81 -1.38 -12.53
C SER A 335 29.02 -1.76 -11.29
N TYR A 336 29.14 -0.93 -10.27
CA TYR A 336 28.32 -0.96 -9.06
C TYR A 336 27.54 0.35 -8.96
N ASP A 337 26.27 0.27 -8.63
CA ASP A 337 25.38 1.40 -8.41
C ASP A 337 24.71 1.27 -7.04
N TYR A 338 24.86 2.30 -6.22
CA TYR A 338 24.07 2.49 -5.01
C TYR A 338 23.02 3.56 -5.28
N SER A 339 21.76 3.26 -5.00
CA SER A 339 20.67 4.24 -5.10
C SER A 339 19.82 4.26 -3.85
N ALA A 340 19.33 5.45 -3.53
CA ALA A 340 18.43 5.69 -2.41
C ALA A 340 17.32 6.64 -2.88
N GLY A 341 16.10 6.31 -2.51
CA GLY A 341 14.94 7.12 -2.84
C GLY A 341 13.82 7.01 -1.82
N ASP A 342 12.86 7.89 -1.97
CA ASP A 342 11.64 7.97 -1.17
C ASP A 342 10.43 8.10 -2.12
N ILE A 343 9.28 7.62 -1.64
CA ILE A 343 7.95 7.87 -2.18
C ILE A 343 7.21 8.65 -1.10
N ASP A 344 6.74 9.84 -1.45
CA ASP A 344 6.05 10.73 -0.54
C ASP A 344 4.66 10.18 -0.18
N ARG A 345 4.18 10.55 1.01
CA ARG A 345 2.83 10.19 1.46
C ARG A 345 1.79 10.92 0.62
N GLY A 346 0.76 10.21 0.20
CA GLY A 346 -0.38 10.77 -0.53
C GLY A 346 -1.69 10.01 -0.27
N PRO A 347 -2.78 10.37 -0.94
CA PRO A 347 -4.08 9.72 -0.79
C PRO A 347 -4.12 8.22 -1.15
N ARG A 348 -3.08 7.70 -1.79
CA ARG A 348 -3.02 6.33 -2.36
C ARG A 348 -1.76 5.58 -1.94
N THR A 349 -1.02 6.15 -1.00
CA THR A 349 0.15 5.52 -0.40
C THR A 349 0.52 6.19 0.92
N GLY A 350 0.81 5.40 1.93
CA GLY A 350 1.41 5.87 3.18
C GLY A 350 2.83 6.45 3.01
N GLY A 351 3.46 6.23 1.85
CA GLY A 351 4.86 6.56 1.57
C GLY A 351 5.81 5.40 1.86
N ALA A 352 7.02 5.48 1.31
CA ALA A 352 8.04 4.44 1.48
C ALA A 352 9.46 4.96 1.26
N ASP A 353 10.44 4.30 1.88
CA ASP A 353 11.86 4.45 1.57
C ASP A 353 12.37 3.24 0.79
N ASN A 354 13.28 3.46 -0.17
CA ASN A 354 13.91 2.40 -0.94
C ASN A 354 15.42 2.64 -1.05
N THR A 355 16.19 1.57 -0.82
CA THR A 355 17.62 1.54 -1.11
C THR A 355 17.93 0.35 -2.00
N ALA A 356 18.79 0.54 -2.99
CA ALA A 356 19.19 -0.49 -3.92
C ALA A 356 20.69 -0.55 -4.10
N ASN A 357 21.21 -1.77 -4.22
CA ASN A 357 22.58 -2.07 -4.60
C ASN A 357 22.54 -2.90 -5.88
N SER A 358 23.13 -2.41 -6.96
CA SER A 358 23.11 -3.07 -8.26
C SER A 358 24.52 -3.31 -8.75
N VAL A 359 24.80 -4.50 -9.25
CA VAL A 359 26.03 -4.87 -9.94
C VAL A 359 25.70 -5.22 -11.37
N LEU A 360 26.42 -4.65 -12.31
CA LEU A 360 26.30 -4.95 -13.74
C LEU A 360 27.64 -5.45 -14.26
N VAL A 361 27.62 -6.55 -15.00
CA VAL A 361 28.79 -7.04 -15.75
C VAL A 361 28.37 -7.19 -17.19
N GLY A 362 29.17 -6.66 -18.11
CA GLY A 362 28.83 -6.73 -19.52
C GLY A 362 30.05 -6.80 -20.41
N GLY A 363 29.78 -7.07 -21.67
CA GLY A 363 30.76 -6.99 -22.73
C GLY A 363 30.11 -6.53 -24.02
N ASP A 364 30.90 -5.88 -24.86
CA ASP A 364 30.45 -5.44 -26.17
C ASP A 364 31.52 -5.62 -27.23
N PHE A 365 31.00 -5.80 -28.44
CA PHE A 365 31.76 -5.98 -29.64
C PHE A 365 31.66 -4.75 -30.52
N LYS A 366 32.80 -4.38 -31.09
CA LYS A 366 32.86 -3.40 -32.17
C LYS A 366 32.45 -4.09 -33.47
N LEU A 367 31.23 -3.82 -33.93
CA LEU A 367 30.68 -4.41 -35.15
C LEU A 367 31.23 -3.73 -36.41
N SER A 368 31.49 -2.43 -36.33
CA SER A 368 32.11 -1.64 -37.40
C SER A 368 32.86 -0.45 -36.79
N ALA A 369 33.42 0.44 -37.63
CA ALA A 369 33.99 1.70 -37.14
C ALA A 369 32.97 2.56 -36.36
N ASN A 370 31.67 2.39 -36.63
CA ASN A 370 30.62 3.27 -36.12
C ASN A 370 29.57 2.56 -35.27
N ALA A 371 29.63 1.23 -35.13
CA ALA A 371 28.60 0.44 -34.46
C ALA A 371 29.18 -0.48 -33.37
N VAL A 372 28.50 -0.53 -32.23
CA VAL A 372 28.81 -1.39 -31.10
C VAL A 372 27.53 -2.11 -30.66
N ALA A 373 27.64 -3.39 -30.32
CA ALA A 373 26.56 -4.16 -29.70
C ALA A 373 27.10 -5.02 -28.57
N GLY A 374 26.31 -5.22 -27.52
CA GLY A 374 26.75 -5.94 -26.35
C GLY A 374 25.63 -6.59 -25.56
N LEU A 375 26.07 -7.36 -24.57
CA LEU A 375 25.23 -8.00 -23.58
C LEU A 375 25.69 -7.56 -22.18
N ALA A 376 24.75 -7.45 -21.25
CA ALA A 376 25.02 -7.18 -19.86
C ALA A 376 24.11 -8.01 -18.96
N PHE A 377 24.67 -8.46 -17.83
CA PHE A 377 23.98 -9.19 -16.78
C PHE A 377 24.00 -8.33 -15.51
N GLY A 378 22.81 -8.00 -15.03
CA GLY A 378 22.58 -7.19 -13.83
C GLY A 378 22.07 -8.04 -12.68
N PHE A 379 22.55 -7.74 -11.47
CA PHE A 379 22.07 -8.28 -10.20
C PHE A 379 21.77 -7.12 -9.28
N SER A 380 20.52 -7.01 -8.83
CA SER A 380 20.05 -5.90 -8.00
C SER A 380 19.41 -6.42 -6.72
N GLY A 381 19.75 -5.80 -5.60
CA GLY A 381 19.13 -6.05 -4.30
C GLY A 381 18.52 -4.77 -3.75
N ASN A 382 17.20 -4.75 -3.58
CA ASN A 382 16.44 -3.64 -3.03
C ASN A 382 15.95 -3.97 -1.61
N LYS A 383 15.92 -2.94 -0.76
CA LYS A 383 15.23 -2.98 0.52
C LYS A 383 14.26 -1.80 0.57
N VAL A 384 12.98 -2.12 0.73
CA VAL A 384 11.89 -1.15 0.82
C VAL A 384 11.29 -1.18 2.21
N GLY A 385 11.20 -0.01 2.86
CA GLY A 385 10.51 0.21 4.11
C GLY A 385 9.22 1.01 3.87
N PHE A 386 8.10 0.53 4.40
CA PHE A 386 6.86 1.31 4.40
C PHE A 386 6.91 2.35 5.51
N ALA A 387 6.39 3.55 5.24
CA ALA A 387 6.32 4.62 6.23
C ALA A 387 5.60 4.20 7.52
N ASN A 388 5.83 4.96 8.61
CA ASN A 388 5.24 4.71 9.94
C ASN A 388 5.52 3.30 10.48
N ASN A 389 6.68 2.72 10.14
CA ASN A 389 7.04 1.34 10.49
C ASN A 389 6.01 0.32 10.00
N GLY A 390 5.32 0.60 8.89
CA GLY A 390 4.22 -0.20 8.35
C GLY A 390 4.61 -1.56 7.75
N GLY A 391 5.89 -1.94 7.83
CA GLY A 391 6.47 -3.15 7.27
C GLY A 391 7.44 -2.87 6.14
N GLY A 392 7.55 -3.79 5.19
CA GLY A 392 8.41 -3.62 4.02
C GLY A 392 8.65 -4.92 3.26
N PHE A 393 9.62 -4.90 2.35
CA PHE A 393 10.05 -6.09 1.61
C PHE A 393 11.50 -5.96 1.12
N LYS A 394 12.04 -7.09 0.67
CA LYS A 394 13.28 -7.16 -0.10
C LYS A 394 12.97 -7.66 -1.49
N LEU A 395 13.62 -7.08 -2.50
CA LEU A 395 13.56 -7.57 -3.87
C LEU A 395 14.98 -7.96 -4.29
N GLU A 396 15.11 -9.15 -4.85
CA GLU A 396 16.28 -9.59 -5.60
C GLU A 396 15.89 -9.71 -7.07
N GLU A 397 16.61 -9.03 -7.95
CA GLU A 397 16.37 -9.05 -9.40
C GLU A 397 17.63 -9.47 -10.14
N THR A 398 17.47 -10.40 -11.08
CA THR A 398 18.51 -10.74 -12.06
C THR A 398 18.01 -10.38 -13.45
N MET A 399 18.79 -9.63 -14.22
CA MET A 399 18.36 -9.09 -15.50
C MET A 399 19.41 -9.27 -16.60
N LEU A 400 18.97 -9.72 -17.76
CA LEU A 400 19.76 -9.76 -18.99
C LEU A 400 19.37 -8.58 -19.88
N THR A 401 20.35 -7.81 -20.35
CA THR A 401 20.17 -6.72 -21.32
C THR A 401 20.99 -6.96 -22.57
N GLY A 402 20.35 -6.86 -23.72
CA GLY A 402 21.02 -6.67 -25.01
C GLY A 402 20.92 -5.22 -25.44
N TYR A 403 22.00 -4.64 -25.95
CA TYR A 403 22.03 -3.24 -26.36
C TYR A 403 22.91 -3.01 -27.58
N GLY A 404 22.70 -1.89 -28.27
CA GLY A 404 23.53 -1.48 -29.38
C GLY A 404 23.43 0.02 -29.66
N VAL A 405 24.49 0.58 -30.24
CA VAL A 405 24.58 1.98 -30.67
C VAL A 405 25.24 2.06 -32.04
N VAL A 406 24.72 2.94 -32.89
CA VAL A 406 25.27 3.29 -34.18
C VAL A 406 25.48 4.79 -34.24
N ASN A 407 26.69 5.20 -34.61
CA ASN A 407 27.04 6.59 -34.87
C ASN A 407 26.88 6.89 -36.37
N LEU A 408 26.20 7.99 -36.69
CA LEU A 408 25.87 8.45 -38.03
C LEU A 408 26.43 9.87 -38.20
N GLY A 409 27.77 9.97 -38.30
CA GLY A 409 28.48 11.24 -38.26
C GLY A 409 28.36 11.90 -36.89
N ALA A 410 27.77 13.08 -36.84
CA ALA A 410 27.49 13.80 -35.58
C ALA A 410 26.28 13.24 -34.81
N ALA A 411 25.40 12.50 -35.49
CA ALA A 411 24.24 11.87 -34.85
C ALA A 411 24.60 10.50 -34.27
N TYR A 412 23.84 10.05 -33.28
CA TYR A 412 23.89 8.67 -32.79
C TYR A 412 22.49 8.16 -32.45
N VAL A 413 22.27 6.86 -32.63
CA VAL A 413 21.05 6.17 -32.25
C VAL A 413 21.43 4.88 -31.56
N GLY A 414 20.79 4.57 -30.45
CA GLY A 414 20.99 3.33 -29.71
C GLY A 414 19.71 2.85 -29.07
N GLY A 415 19.74 1.59 -28.63
CA GLY A 415 18.63 0.99 -27.93
C GLY A 415 19.07 -0.18 -27.08
N ALA A 416 18.17 -0.61 -26.20
CA ALA A 416 18.36 -1.76 -25.33
C ALA A 416 17.04 -2.53 -25.14
N LEU A 417 17.15 -3.83 -24.94
CA LEU A 417 16.07 -4.71 -24.53
C LEU A 417 16.51 -5.47 -23.29
N SER A 418 15.65 -5.51 -22.29
CA SER A 418 15.93 -6.15 -21.00
C SER A 418 14.83 -7.12 -20.59
N TYR A 419 15.24 -8.21 -19.97
CA TYR A 419 14.35 -9.18 -19.32
C TYR A 419 14.94 -9.58 -17.97
N GLY A 420 14.14 -9.52 -16.92
CA GLY A 420 14.54 -9.88 -15.56
C GLY A 420 13.51 -10.74 -14.83
N ASP A 421 14.03 -11.54 -13.89
CA ASP A 421 13.27 -12.31 -12.91
C ASP A 421 13.27 -11.57 -11.56
N LEU A 422 12.12 -11.53 -10.90
CA LEU A 422 11.92 -10.81 -9.65
C LEU A 422 11.61 -11.81 -8.52
N ASP A 423 12.36 -11.75 -7.43
CA ASP A 423 12.11 -12.52 -6.21
C ASP A 423 11.87 -11.59 -5.02
N PHE A 424 10.63 -11.55 -4.52
CA PHE A 424 10.21 -10.72 -3.40
C PHE A 424 10.22 -11.54 -2.10
N LYS A 425 11.19 -11.24 -1.25
CA LYS A 425 11.39 -11.90 0.05
C LYS A 425 10.99 -11.00 1.19
N ASN A 426 10.63 -11.62 2.32
CA ASN A 426 10.27 -10.93 3.55
C ASN A 426 9.23 -9.83 3.30
N VAL A 427 8.23 -10.09 2.45
CA VAL A 427 7.11 -9.16 2.29
C VAL A 427 6.34 -9.21 3.60
N HIS A 428 6.20 -8.09 4.28
CA HIS A 428 5.51 -8.04 5.56
C HIS A 428 4.80 -6.72 5.79
N ARG A 429 3.66 -6.78 6.48
CA ARG A 429 2.93 -5.61 6.97
C ARG A 429 2.93 -5.63 8.48
N ASN A 430 3.36 -4.54 9.07
CA ASN A 430 3.19 -4.30 10.50
C ASN A 430 1.89 -3.51 10.69
N ILE A 431 1.04 -4.02 11.56
CA ILE A 431 -0.32 -3.55 11.80
C ILE A 431 -0.42 -3.20 13.27
N THR A 432 -0.53 -1.92 13.58
CA THR A 432 -0.87 -1.47 14.92
C THR A 432 -2.32 -1.85 15.22
N LEU A 433 -2.58 -2.45 16.38
CA LEU A 433 -3.91 -2.81 16.86
C LEU A 433 -3.98 -2.41 18.33
N GLY A 434 -4.45 -1.18 18.61
CA GLY A 434 -4.40 -0.61 19.96
C GLY A 434 -2.95 -0.42 20.43
N ALA A 435 -2.58 -1.04 21.56
CA ALA A 435 -1.21 -0.98 22.07
C ALA A 435 -0.27 -2.03 21.42
N GLY A 436 -0.83 -2.99 20.68
CA GLY A 436 -0.08 -4.08 20.05
C GLY A 436 0.37 -3.78 18.62
N VAL A 437 1.37 -4.52 18.16
CA VAL A 437 1.73 -4.58 16.73
C VAL A 437 1.70 -6.04 16.29
N ARG A 438 0.92 -6.32 15.25
CA ARG A 438 0.87 -7.61 14.56
C ARG A 438 1.67 -7.52 13.27
N THR A 439 2.37 -8.59 12.89
CA THR A 439 3.06 -8.68 11.60
C THR A 439 2.49 -9.81 10.76
N GLU A 440 1.96 -9.46 9.59
CA GLU A 440 1.61 -10.43 8.54
C GLU A 440 2.78 -10.57 7.57
N THR A 441 3.04 -11.77 7.06
CA THR A 441 4.22 -12.05 6.21
C THR A 441 3.86 -12.85 4.96
N GLY A 442 4.64 -12.72 3.89
CA GLY A 442 4.49 -13.47 2.65
C GLY A 442 5.72 -13.34 1.75
N THR A 443 5.62 -13.94 0.58
CA THR A 443 6.61 -13.85 -0.50
C THR A 443 5.89 -13.76 -1.84
N SER A 444 6.54 -13.19 -2.85
CA SER A 444 6.04 -13.16 -4.22
C SER A 444 7.19 -13.31 -5.23
N SER A 445 6.86 -13.50 -6.49
CA SER A 445 7.82 -13.48 -7.59
C SER A 445 7.23 -12.73 -8.78
N GLY A 446 8.03 -12.45 -9.80
CA GLY A 446 7.59 -11.66 -10.93
C GLY A 446 8.54 -11.67 -12.10
N SER A 447 8.24 -10.83 -13.08
CA SER A 447 9.10 -10.60 -14.24
C SER A 447 9.13 -9.14 -14.60
N HIS A 448 10.26 -8.67 -15.12
CA HIS A 448 10.44 -7.32 -15.58
C HIS A 448 10.91 -7.32 -17.03
N ARG A 449 10.26 -6.52 -17.88
CA ARG A 449 10.65 -6.34 -19.28
C ARG A 449 10.82 -4.86 -19.56
N ALA A 450 11.87 -4.49 -20.28
CA ALA A 450 12.06 -3.11 -20.68
C ALA A 450 12.63 -2.99 -22.09
N ALA A 451 12.30 -1.89 -22.75
CA ALA A 451 12.80 -1.49 -24.04
C ALA A 451 13.14 -0.01 -24.02
N ASP A 452 14.37 0.33 -24.40
CA ASP A 452 14.86 1.70 -24.50
C ASP A 452 15.24 2.01 -25.94
N LEU A 453 14.89 3.21 -26.40
CA LEU A 453 15.38 3.80 -27.63
C LEU A 453 15.86 5.21 -27.32
N PHE A 454 17.04 5.57 -27.80
CA PHE A 454 17.56 6.92 -27.61
C PHE A 454 18.44 7.35 -28.76
N GLY A 455 18.61 8.66 -28.88
CA GLY A 455 19.51 9.23 -29.86
C GLY A 455 19.80 10.69 -29.56
N GLY A 456 20.79 11.23 -30.25
CA GLY A 456 21.17 12.62 -30.07
C GLY A 456 22.08 13.10 -31.19
N TYR A 457 22.42 14.38 -31.12
CA TYR A 457 23.26 15.04 -32.10
C TYR A 457 24.37 15.80 -31.40
N TRP A 458 25.61 15.47 -31.71
CA TRP A 458 26.78 16.15 -31.16
C TRP A 458 27.13 17.40 -31.97
N MET A 459 27.25 18.51 -31.26
CA MET A 459 27.82 19.76 -31.73
C MET A 459 29.15 20.00 -31.00
N GLY A 460 29.98 20.89 -31.53
CA GLY A 460 31.28 21.23 -30.97
C GLY A 460 32.45 20.48 -31.65
N GLY A 461 33.57 20.37 -30.93
CA GLY A 461 34.83 19.81 -31.42
C GLY A 461 35.31 18.62 -30.59
N GLU A 462 36.58 18.25 -30.74
CA GLU A 462 37.14 17.07 -30.04
C GLU A 462 37.31 17.28 -28.53
N SER A 463 37.64 18.49 -28.10
CA SER A 463 37.86 18.83 -26.69
C SER A 463 36.57 19.11 -25.92
N PHE A 464 35.49 19.45 -26.61
CA PHE A 464 34.20 19.72 -26.02
C PHE A 464 33.08 19.42 -27.01
N LYS A 465 32.21 18.48 -26.61
CA LYS A 465 31.01 18.09 -27.34
C LYS A 465 29.79 18.41 -26.50
N HIS A 466 28.72 18.84 -27.14
CA HIS A 466 27.45 19.09 -26.48
C HIS A 466 26.30 18.90 -27.45
N GLY A 467 25.09 18.68 -26.95
CA GLY A 467 23.93 18.72 -27.81
C GLY A 467 22.68 18.08 -27.25
N PRO A 468 21.57 18.17 -28.02
CA PRO A 468 20.30 17.59 -27.63
C PRO A 468 20.32 16.08 -27.77
N ALA A 469 19.53 15.43 -26.91
CA ALA A 469 19.25 14.01 -26.96
C ALA A 469 17.77 13.75 -26.61
N LEU A 470 17.20 12.75 -27.29
CA LEU A 470 15.85 12.25 -27.07
C LEU A 470 15.93 10.80 -26.57
N GLY A 471 14.96 10.39 -25.78
CA GLY A 471 14.84 9.02 -25.32
C GLY A 471 13.40 8.61 -25.11
N LEU A 472 13.12 7.35 -25.40
CA LEU A 472 11.88 6.64 -25.10
C LEU A 472 12.25 5.41 -24.27
N ALA A 473 11.53 5.17 -23.19
CA ALA A 473 11.72 4.00 -22.34
C ALA A 473 10.35 3.41 -22.02
N HIS A 474 10.13 2.16 -22.39
CA HIS A 474 8.95 1.41 -22.02
C HIS A 474 9.36 0.25 -21.11
N GLN A 475 8.66 0.08 -20.00
CA GLN A 475 8.90 -1.03 -19.07
C GLN A 475 7.58 -1.60 -18.55
N LYS A 476 7.56 -2.92 -18.37
CA LYS A 476 6.44 -3.67 -17.80
C LYS A 476 6.95 -4.56 -16.70
N VAL A 477 6.48 -4.29 -15.49
CA VAL A 477 6.72 -5.08 -14.28
C VAL A 477 5.46 -5.91 -14.02
N ARG A 478 5.63 -7.22 -13.85
CA ARG A 478 4.57 -8.12 -13.40
C ARG A 478 4.96 -8.71 -12.06
N VAL A 479 4.16 -8.45 -11.03
CA VAL A 479 4.26 -9.08 -9.71
C VAL A 479 3.14 -10.11 -9.59
N LYS A 480 3.48 -11.38 -9.35
CA LYS A 480 2.46 -12.42 -9.15
C LYS A 480 1.66 -12.15 -7.88
N GLY A 481 0.40 -12.60 -7.88
CA GLY A 481 -0.40 -12.59 -6.67
C GLY A 481 0.23 -13.47 -5.59
N TYR A 482 -0.03 -13.13 -4.32
CA TYR A 482 0.46 -13.87 -3.17
C TYR A 482 -0.55 -13.85 -2.03
N THR A 483 -0.41 -14.80 -1.12
CA THR A 483 -1.21 -14.87 0.11
C THR A 483 -0.27 -14.76 1.30
N GLU A 484 -0.65 -13.95 2.28
CA GLU A 484 0.08 -13.89 3.55
C GLU A 484 -0.07 -15.20 4.32
N ASN A 485 0.92 -15.50 5.16
CA ASN A 485 0.97 -16.72 5.95
C ASN A 485 -0.04 -16.66 7.10
N GLY A 486 -0.76 -17.76 7.33
CA GLY A 486 -1.68 -17.89 8.45
C GLY A 486 -3.14 -17.64 8.06
N ALA A 487 -3.96 -17.34 9.05
CA ALA A 487 -5.40 -17.11 8.89
C ALA A 487 -5.93 -16.22 10.02
N ASN A 488 -5.16 -15.19 10.40
CA ASN A 488 -5.65 -14.18 11.33
C ASN A 488 -6.71 -13.32 10.65
N SER A 489 -7.48 -12.58 11.44
CA SER A 489 -8.45 -11.57 10.98
C SER A 489 -7.85 -10.51 10.02
N THR A 490 -6.53 -10.33 10.05
CA THR A 490 -5.76 -9.37 9.22
C THR A 490 -5.00 -10.01 8.07
N THR A 491 -4.98 -11.34 7.95
CA THR A 491 -4.23 -12.05 6.91
C THR A 491 -4.94 -11.87 5.57
N MET A 492 -4.20 -11.42 4.55
CA MET A 492 -4.74 -11.05 3.25
C MET A 492 -4.15 -11.83 2.09
N GLN A 493 -4.92 -11.90 1.02
CA GLN A 493 -4.49 -12.30 -0.30
C GLN A 493 -4.47 -11.08 -1.23
N PHE A 494 -3.45 -11.01 -2.08
CA PHE A 494 -3.25 -9.94 -3.06
C PHE A 494 -3.20 -10.53 -4.47
N GLY A 495 -3.91 -9.89 -5.39
CA GLY A 495 -3.94 -10.26 -6.80
C GLY A 495 -2.62 -9.97 -7.53
N GLN A 496 -2.49 -10.54 -8.74
CA GLN A 496 -1.40 -10.16 -9.64
C GLN A 496 -1.48 -8.67 -9.97
N GLN A 497 -0.30 -8.05 -10.10
CA GLN A 497 -0.16 -6.64 -10.43
C GLN A 497 0.67 -6.51 -11.70
N ASP A 498 0.20 -5.71 -12.65
CA ASP A 498 0.97 -5.25 -13.81
C ASP A 498 1.19 -3.73 -13.65
N ARG A 499 2.44 -3.30 -13.80
CA ARG A 499 2.86 -1.89 -13.78
C ARG A 499 3.59 -1.61 -15.09
N GLU A 500 2.94 -0.88 -15.97
CA GLU A 500 3.50 -0.40 -17.23
C GLU A 500 3.91 1.07 -17.06
N SER A 501 5.02 1.46 -17.70
CA SER A 501 5.58 2.81 -17.66
C SER A 501 6.17 3.11 -19.03
N PHE A 502 5.78 4.24 -19.61
CA PHE A 502 6.24 4.73 -20.90
C PHE A 502 6.73 6.17 -20.78
N VAL A 503 8.04 6.33 -20.64
CA VAL A 503 8.68 7.62 -20.41
C VAL A 503 9.30 8.16 -21.69
N GLY A 504 8.90 9.36 -22.10
CA GLY A 504 9.62 10.18 -23.06
C GLY A 504 10.57 11.15 -22.37
N SER A 505 11.71 11.43 -22.98
CA SER A 505 12.69 12.35 -22.44
C SER A 505 13.28 13.27 -23.51
N VAL A 506 13.42 14.54 -23.15
CA VAL A 506 14.20 15.55 -23.88
C VAL A 506 15.33 15.99 -22.98
N SER A 507 16.55 15.96 -23.48
CA SER A 507 17.73 16.22 -22.67
C SER A 507 18.82 16.97 -23.41
N TYR A 508 19.68 17.64 -22.66
CA TYR A 508 20.86 18.31 -23.17
C TYR A 508 22.09 17.76 -22.47
N VAL A 509 23.10 17.37 -23.25
CA VAL A 509 24.32 16.73 -22.74
C VAL A 509 25.52 17.61 -23.04
N LEU A 510 26.39 17.77 -22.06
CA LEU A 510 27.70 18.42 -22.15
C LEU A 510 28.78 17.38 -21.87
N MET A 511 29.85 17.35 -22.66
CA MET A 511 30.97 16.42 -22.51
C MET A 511 32.28 17.12 -22.84
N GLY A 512 33.20 17.17 -21.87
CA GLY A 512 34.56 17.65 -22.08
C GLY A 512 35.53 16.51 -22.34
N GLN A 513 36.67 16.81 -22.96
CA GLN A 513 37.82 15.92 -23.05
C GLN A 513 39.10 16.72 -22.83
N PHE A 514 39.91 16.33 -21.84
CA PHE A 514 41.22 16.92 -21.60
C PHE A 514 42.21 15.89 -21.05
N ASN A 515 43.49 16.10 -21.33
CA ASN A 515 44.57 15.22 -20.87
C ASN A 515 45.25 15.84 -19.64
N ALA A 516 45.39 15.05 -18.58
CA ALA A 516 46.07 15.46 -17.35
C ALA A 516 47.06 14.35 -16.92
N GLY A 517 48.36 14.64 -16.94
CA GLY A 517 49.39 13.70 -16.46
C GLY A 517 49.38 12.33 -17.16
N GLY A 518 49.15 12.28 -18.47
CA GLY A 518 49.06 11.02 -19.23
C GLY A 518 47.73 10.27 -19.11
N THR A 519 46.75 10.83 -18.39
CA THR A 519 45.39 10.30 -18.27
C THR A 519 44.44 11.14 -19.09
N SER A 520 43.56 10.51 -19.88
CA SER A 520 42.49 11.23 -20.60
C SER A 520 41.24 11.28 -19.74
N LEU A 521 40.79 12.48 -19.41
CA LEU A 521 39.61 12.73 -18.58
C LEU A 521 38.45 13.22 -19.44
N ARG A 522 37.26 12.65 -19.20
CA ARG A 522 36.02 13.01 -19.89
C ARG A 522 34.89 13.25 -18.89
N PRO A 523 34.75 14.46 -18.32
CA PRO A 523 33.58 14.81 -17.55
C PRO A 523 32.36 15.00 -18.44
N PHE A 524 31.17 14.72 -17.90
CA PHE A 524 29.91 15.01 -18.54
C PHE A 524 28.87 15.54 -17.56
N ALA A 525 27.91 16.28 -18.10
CA ALA A 525 26.69 16.68 -17.42
C ALA A 525 25.50 16.47 -18.37
N LYS A 526 24.38 16.01 -17.86
CA LYS A 526 23.12 15.87 -18.60
C LYS A 526 21.99 16.41 -17.75
N LEU A 527 21.18 17.27 -18.34
CA LEU A 527 19.89 17.68 -17.78
C LEU A 527 18.79 17.12 -18.67
N ALA A 528 17.79 16.49 -18.05
CA ALA A 528 16.64 15.92 -18.74
C ALA A 528 15.33 16.42 -18.15
N TYR A 529 14.35 16.60 -19.03
CA TYR A 529 12.94 16.63 -18.70
C TYR A 529 12.33 15.31 -19.17
N GLU A 530 11.61 14.64 -18.28
CA GLU A 530 10.99 13.34 -18.50
C GLU A 530 9.47 13.46 -18.32
N HIS A 531 8.72 12.83 -19.22
CA HIS A 531 7.27 12.75 -19.17
C HIS A 531 6.82 11.29 -19.21
N GLU A 532 6.04 10.87 -18.22
CA GLU A 532 5.39 9.56 -18.14
C GLU A 532 4.04 9.64 -18.88
N PHE A 533 3.94 8.92 -19.99
CA PHE A 533 2.73 8.84 -20.81
C PHE A 533 1.76 7.77 -20.30
N ASP A 534 2.24 6.83 -19.50
CA ASP A 534 1.44 5.76 -18.91
C ASP A 534 1.16 6.10 -17.44
N ASP A 535 0.17 6.96 -17.25
CA ASP A 535 -0.24 7.49 -15.96
C ASP A 535 -1.62 6.96 -15.52
N ASP A 536 -2.07 5.85 -16.11
CA ASP A 536 -3.34 5.22 -15.75
C ASP A 536 -3.39 4.84 -14.26
N GLU A 537 -4.58 4.96 -13.67
CA GLU A 537 -4.78 4.58 -12.28
C GLU A 537 -4.65 3.06 -12.13
N ARG A 538 -3.63 2.64 -11.38
CA ARG A 538 -3.45 1.24 -11.05
C ARG A 538 -4.26 0.86 -9.82
N VAL A 539 -4.91 -0.28 -9.90
CA VAL A 539 -5.69 -0.89 -8.81
C VAL A 539 -5.02 -2.19 -8.39
N VAL A 540 -4.85 -2.38 -7.07
CA VAL A 540 -4.43 -3.66 -6.50
C VAL A 540 -5.63 -4.32 -5.85
N ARG A 541 -5.96 -5.53 -6.32
CA ARG A 541 -7.04 -6.33 -5.75
C ARG A 541 -6.56 -7.10 -4.51
N ALA A 542 -7.39 -7.14 -3.49
CA ALA A 542 -7.14 -7.89 -2.27
C ALA A 542 -8.43 -8.44 -1.65
N ASN A 543 -8.26 -9.38 -0.73
CA ASN A 543 -9.31 -9.91 0.13
C ASN A 543 -8.71 -10.45 1.43
N LEU A 544 -9.53 -10.55 2.48
CA LEU A 544 -9.17 -11.33 3.66
C LEU A 544 -9.13 -12.82 3.31
N VAL A 545 -8.24 -13.57 3.95
CA VAL A 545 -8.20 -15.04 3.82
C VAL A 545 -9.40 -15.69 4.52
N THR A 546 -9.91 -15.06 5.56
CA THR A 546 -10.92 -15.61 6.47
C THR A 546 -12.36 -15.23 6.14
N MET A 547 -12.57 -14.29 5.22
CA MET A 547 -13.90 -13.76 4.90
C MET A 547 -14.07 -13.54 3.40
N GLY A 548 -15.24 -13.89 2.87
CA GLY A 548 -15.60 -13.69 1.47
C GLY A 548 -15.74 -12.23 1.09
N GLY A 549 -15.72 -11.97 -0.22
CA GLY A 549 -15.63 -10.63 -0.79
C GLY A 549 -14.20 -10.27 -1.22
N SER A 550 -14.09 -9.39 -2.21
CA SER A 550 -12.80 -8.87 -2.68
C SER A 550 -12.98 -7.42 -3.11
N PHE A 551 -11.91 -6.64 -3.07
CA PHE A 551 -11.94 -5.24 -3.44
C PHE A 551 -10.65 -4.82 -4.13
N GLY A 552 -10.74 -3.81 -4.99
CA GLY A 552 -9.60 -3.09 -5.51
C GLY A 552 -9.42 -1.74 -4.80
N MET A 553 -8.19 -1.39 -4.45
CA MET A 553 -7.85 -0.01 -4.08
C MET A 553 -6.92 0.61 -5.11
N PRO A 554 -7.13 1.89 -5.49
CA PRO A 554 -6.15 2.63 -6.27
C PRO A 554 -4.87 2.76 -5.46
N VAL A 555 -3.72 2.60 -6.11
CA VAL A 555 -2.41 2.63 -5.47
C VAL A 555 -1.56 3.80 -5.98
N TYR A 556 -0.31 3.88 -5.49
CA TYR A 556 0.65 4.91 -5.86
C TYR A 556 0.70 5.14 -7.37
N ARG A 557 0.63 6.42 -7.74
CA ARG A 557 0.82 6.95 -9.10
C ARG A 557 1.94 7.98 -9.03
N PRO A 558 3.01 7.83 -9.80
CA PRO A 558 4.09 8.82 -9.85
C PRO A 558 3.63 10.11 -10.56
N ASP A 559 4.41 11.17 -10.38
CA ASP A 559 4.22 12.40 -11.16
C ASP A 559 4.46 12.16 -12.65
N ALA A 560 3.58 12.72 -13.48
CA ALA A 560 3.71 12.63 -14.93
C ALA A 560 4.95 13.37 -15.46
N ASN A 561 5.52 14.31 -14.71
CA ASN A 561 6.63 15.15 -15.16
C ASN A 561 7.73 15.18 -14.10
N THR A 562 8.96 14.86 -14.51
CA THR A 562 10.12 14.93 -13.61
C THR A 562 11.32 15.54 -14.30
N GLY A 563 12.17 16.23 -13.53
CA GLY A 563 13.50 16.63 -13.99
C GLY A 563 14.55 15.61 -13.56
N ARG A 564 15.63 15.46 -14.34
CA ARG A 564 16.77 14.62 -13.95
C ARG A 564 18.09 15.30 -14.26
N LEU A 565 19.01 15.24 -13.29
CA LEU A 565 20.39 15.68 -13.42
C LEU A 565 21.30 14.46 -13.35
N ASP A 566 22.14 14.27 -14.37
CA ASP A 566 23.24 13.31 -14.34
C ASP A 566 24.57 14.06 -14.44
N LEU A 567 25.52 13.74 -13.57
CA LEU A 567 26.89 14.23 -13.59
C LEU A 567 27.84 13.04 -13.61
N GLY A 568 28.98 13.14 -14.29
CA GLY A 568 29.95 12.07 -14.21
C GLY A 568 31.30 12.40 -14.82
N VAL A 569 32.23 11.48 -14.66
CA VAL A 569 33.58 11.55 -15.21
C VAL A 569 34.10 10.16 -15.52
N SER A 570 34.77 10.02 -16.67
CA SER A 570 35.57 8.84 -16.98
C SER A 570 37.04 9.20 -17.15
N ALA A 571 37.93 8.31 -16.73
CA ALA A 571 39.37 8.45 -16.83
C ALA A 571 39.95 7.22 -17.55
N THR A 572 40.65 7.45 -18.67
CA THR A 572 41.34 6.40 -19.42
C THR A 572 42.84 6.41 -19.13
N PHE A 573 43.37 5.26 -18.72
CA PHE A 573 44.74 5.06 -18.28
C PHE A 573 45.49 4.11 -19.22
N GLY A 574 46.77 4.40 -19.47
CA GLY A 574 47.73 3.46 -20.07
C GLY A 574 47.19 2.72 -21.30
N LYS A 575 47.13 1.38 -21.22
CA LYS A 575 46.69 0.46 -22.28
C LYS A 575 45.16 0.50 -22.59
N GLY A 576 44.46 1.59 -22.28
CA GLY A 576 43.04 1.79 -22.61
C GLY A 576 42.04 1.36 -21.53
N VAL A 577 42.51 1.05 -20.31
CA VAL A 577 41.61 0.79 -19.17
C VAL A 577 40.90 2.08 -18.80
N THR A 578 39.58 2.04 -18.66
CA THR A 578 38.78 3.22 -18.34
C THR A 578 38.01 3.01 -17.05
N ALA A 579 38.19 3.88 -16.06
CA ALA A 579 37.33 3.94 -14.87
C ALA A 579 36.31 5.07 -15.02
N PHE A 580 35.12 4.92 -14.44
CA PHE A 580 34.11 5.98 -14.45
C PHE A 580 33.38 6.08 -13.12
N ALA A 581 32.91 7.30 -12.83
CA ALA A 581 32.02 7.61 -11.73
C ALA A 581 30.88 8.50 -12.23
N GLY A 582 29.68 8.30 -11.70
CA GLY A 582 28.50 9.07 -12.06
C GLY A 582 27.57 9.28 -10.87
N TYR A 583 26.90 10.41 -10.85
CA TYR A 583 25.85 10.76 -9.91
C TYR A 583 24.58 11.10 -10.69
N SER A 584 23.43 10.63 -10.21
CA SER A 584 22.13 10.94 -10.78
C SER A 584 21.18 11.39 -9.67
N ALA A 585 20.34 12.38 -9.96
CA ALA A 585 19.32 12.87 -9.04
C ALA A 585 18.05 13.30 -9.78
N THR A 586 16.90 13.00 -9.17
CA THR A 586 15.60 13.50 -9.60
C THR A 586 15.39 14.93 -9.07
N LEU A 587 14.88 15.81 -9.92
CA LEU A 587 14.58 17.21 -9.64
C LEU A 587 13.06 17.42 -9.76
N ASN A 588 12.50 18.32 -8.95
CA ASN A 588 11.10 18.79 -9.03
C ASN A 588 10.05 17.66 -9.08
N SER A 589 10.15 16.70 -8.16
CA SER A 589 9.11 15.67 -7.97
C SER A 589 8.36 15.94 -6.68
N GLY A 590 7.03 15.96 -6.74
CA GLY A 590 6.11 16.01 -5.61
C GLY A 590 5.64 14.62 -5.13
N ALA A 591 6.02 13.56 -5.84
CA ALA A 591 5.69 12.17 -5.51
C ALA A 591 6.85 11.38 -4.86
N GLY A 592 8.03 11.99 -4.72
CA GLY A 592 9.21 11.39 -4.10
C GLY A 592 10.52 11.64 -4.85
N ARG A 593 11.66 11.35 -4.22
CA ARG A 593 13.00 11.64 -4.77
C ARG A 593 13.84 10.39 -4.93
N ASN A 594 14.78 10.42 -5.89
CA ASN A 594 15.75 9.34 -6.06
C ASN A 594 17.13 9.91 -6.41
N GLN A 595 18.17 9.36 -5.79
CA GLN A 595 19.56 9.69 -6.03
C GLN A 595 20.41 8.43 -6.14
N SER A 596 21.46 8.47 -6.94
CA SER A 596 22.37 7.33 -7.12
C SER A 596 23.81 7.72 -7.34
N LEU A 597 24.72 6.85 -6.93
CA LEU A 597 26.15 6.88 -7.25
C LEU A 597 26.52 5.61 -8.00
N THR A 598 27.07 5.75 -9.20
CA THR A 598 27.57 4.65 -10.03
C THR A 598 29.09 4.73 -10.11
N LEU A 599 29.77 3.59 -9.95
CA LEU A 599 31.21 3.43 -10.16
C LEU A 599 31.44 2.25 -11.10
N GLY A 600 32.40 2.34 -12.02
CA GLY A 600 32.68 1.22 -12.89
C GLY A 600 34.06 1.27 -13.55
N VAL A 601 34.40 0.15 -14.18
CA VAL A 601 35.65 -0.06 -14.89
C VAL A 601 35.39 -0.81 -16.19
N GLN A 602 36.14 -0.45 -17.21
CA GLN A 602 36.14 -1.05 -18.53
C GLN A 602 37.56 -1.47 -18.90
N ILE A 603 37.69 -2.66 -19.47
CA ILE A 603 38.95 -3.24 -19.91
C ILE A 603 38.79 -3.67 -21.38
N PRO A 604 39.61 -3.13 -22.31
CA PRO A 604 39.72 -3.69 -23.66
C PRO A 604 40.46 -5.02 -23.58
N LEU A 605 39.94 -6.05 -24.27
CA LEU A 605 40.56 -7.38 -24.35
C LEU A 605 41.31 -7.59 -25.66
#